data_AF-A0A7R8X4M5-F1
#
_entry.id   AF-A0A7R8X4M5-F1
#
_cell.length_a   1.000
_cell.length_b   1.000
_cell.length_c   1.000
_cell.angle_alpha   90.00
_cell.angle_beta   90.00
_cell.angle_gamma   90.00
#
_symmetry.space_group_name_H-M   'P 1'
#
loop_
_entity.id
_entity.type
_entity.pdbx_description
1 polymer ?
#
loop_
_entity_poly.entity_id
_entity_poly.type
_entity_poly.pdbx_seq_one_letter_code
_entity_poly.pdbx_strand_id
1 'polypeptide(L)'
;IKNSAPNRLIDSIQSLQADLHVLFDGYTPRAALLHGDLWSGNWGASAEGQPIIFDPACYFGDHEADLAMMELFGSPGPGFFDAYQATLPVDRGYTQRKILYNLYHILNHFNLFGPGYAAQAQNMTDQLLAEVK
;
A
#
# COMPACT_ATOMS: atom_id res chain seq x y z
N ILE A 1 -6.64 -20.72 8.95
CA ILE A 1 -6.85 -19.68 7.90
C ILE A 1 -8.29 -19.86 7.40
N LYS A 2 -9.13 -18.82 7.45
CA LYS A 2 -10.58 -18.93 7.12
C LYS A 2 -10.86 -19.12 5.62
N ASN A 3 -9.92 -18.76 4.75
CA ASN A 3 -10.04 -18.88 3.29
C ASN A 3 -8.75 -19.51 2.71
N SER A 4 -8.87 -20.59 1.94
CA SER A 4 -7.71 -21.11 1.22
C SER A 4 -7.40 -20.23 0.02
N ALA A 5 -6.21 -19.61 -0.01
CA ALA A 5 -5.75 -18.88 -1.18
C ALA A 5 -5.57 -19.83 -2.37
N PRO A 6 -5.89 -19.41 -3.60
CA PRO A 6 -5.58 -20.20 -4.79
C PRO A 6 -4.08 -20.49 -4.89
N ASN A 7 -3.69 -21.72 -5.24
CA ASN A 7 -2.27 -22.09 -5.39
C ASN A 7 -1.53 -21.13 -6.32
N ARG A 8 -2.15 -20.74 -7.44
CA ARG A 8 -1.59 -19.75 -8.37
C ARG A 8 -1.19 -18.44 -7.67
N LEU A 9 -2.02 -17.94 -6.75
CA LEU A 9 -1.74 -16.70 -6.04
C LEU A 9 -0.53 -16.87 -5.12
N ILE A 10 -0.47 -18.00 -4.40
CA ILE A 10 0.67 -18.33 -3.54
C ILE A 10 1.96 -18.41 -4.36
N ASP A 11 1.95 -19.17 -5.46
CA ASP A 11 3.11 -19.37 -6.32
C ASP A 11 3.59 -18.03 -6.92
N SER A 12 2.66 -17.17 -7.34
CA SER A 12 2.96 -15.84 -7.90
C SER A 12 3.58 -14.91 -6.86
N ILE A 13 3.06 -14.90 -5.63
CA ILE A 13 3.61 -14.11 -4.52
C ILE A 13 5.00 -14.60 -4.14
N GLN A 14 5.22 -15.92 -4.11
CA GLN A 14 6.53 -16.50 -3.83
C GLN A 14 7.55 -16.11 -4.92
N SER A 15 7.15 -16.14 -6.19
CA SER A 15 7.99 -15.64 -7.29
C SER A 15 8.28 -14.15 -7.12
N LEU A 16 7.28 -13.33 -6.79
CA LEU A 16 7.47 -11.89 -6.58
C LEU A 16 8.41 -11.62 -5.41
N GLN A 17 8.31 -12.39 -4.32
CA GLN A 17 9.16 -12.23 -3.14
C GLN A 17 10.65 -12.46 -3.47
N ALA A 18 10.97 -13.36 -4.40
CA ALA A 18 12.34 -13.61 -4.82
C ALA A 18 12.98 -12.39 -5.51
N ASP A 19 12.19 -11.69 -6.33
CA ASP A 19 12.67 -10.57 -7.16
C ASP A 19 12.23 -9.19 -6.61
N LEU A 20 11.66 -9.15 -5.40
CA LEU A 20 11.08 -7.94 -4.80
C LEU A 20 12.07 -6.78 -4.69
N HIS A 21 13.35 -7.11 -4.47
CA HIS A 21 14.43 -6.14 -4.31
C HIS A 21 14.57 -5.21 -5.53
N VAL A 22 14.21 -5.67 -6.73
CA VAL A 22 14.28 -4.89 -7.98
C VAL A 22 13.43 -3.62 -7.90
N LEU A 23 12.29 -3.65 -7.19
CA LEU A 23 11.42 -2.49 -7.00
C LEU A 23 12.05 -1.37 -6.15
N PHE A 24 13.18 -1.67 -5.49
CA PHE A 24 13.94 -0.78 -4.62
C PHE A 24 15.34 -0.48 -5.19
N ASP A 25 15.64 -0.87 -6.42
CA ASP A 25 16.94 -0.57 -7.04
C ASP A 25 17.17 0.95 -7.14
N GLY A 26 18.24 1.43 -6.50
CA GLY A 26 18.55 2.85 -6.42
C GLY A 26 17.64 3.65 -5.47
N TYR A 27 16.77 2.98 -4.70
CA TYR A 27 15.90 3.60 -3.71
C TYR A 27 16.04 2.91 -2.34
N THR A 28 16.52 3.64 -1.35
CA THR A 28 16.59 3.16 0.03
C THR A 28 15.63 3.98 0.87
N PRO A 29 14.49 3.40 1.32
CA PRO A 29 13.52 4.14 2.10
C PRO A 29 14.12 4.56 3.44
N ARG A 30 13.88 5.81 3.81
CA ARG A 30 14.20 6.30 5.15
C ARG A 30 13.07 5.88 6.09
N ALA A 31 13.40 5.21 7.19
CA ALA A 31 12.42 4.81 8.19
C ALA A 31 11.63 6.03 8.70
N ALA A 32 10.32 5.98 8.50
CA ALA A 32 9.32 6.93 9.00
C ALA A 32 8.35 6.20 9.93
N LEU A 33 7.82 6.90 10.93
CA LEU A 33 6.70 6.37 11.71
C LEU A 33 5.45 6.43 10.85
N LEU A 34 4.87 5.27 10.57
CA LEU A 34 3.67 5.12 9.76
C LEU A 34 2.44 4.96 10.64
N HIS A 35 1.30 5.44 10.15
CA HIS A 35 -0.01 5.12 10.69
C HIS A 35 -0.35 3.64 10.46
N GLY A 36 -0.05 3.12 9.25
CA GLY A 36 -0.13 1.70 8.91
C GLY A 36 -1.51 1.19 8.49
N ASP A 37 -2.56 2.00 8.63
CA ASP A 37 -3.91 1.74 8.12
C ASP A 37 -4.62 3.03 7.68
N LEU A 38 -3.92 3.90 6.94
CA LEU A 38 -4.39 5.27 6.64
C LEU A 38 -5.32 5.33 5.42
N TRP A 39 -6.50 4.73 5.48
CA TRP A 39 -7.55 4.83 4.45
C TRP A 39 -8.64 5.84 4.83
N SER A 40 -9.59 6.12 3.93
CA SER A 40 -10.62 7.17 4.13
C SER A 40 -11.50 7.01 5.37
N GLY A 41 -11.60 5.81 5.94
CA GLY A 41 -12.29 5.58 7.21
C GLY A 41 -11.52 6.02 8.46
N ASN A 42 -10.19 6.18 8.34
CA ASN A 42 -9.27 6.38 9.46
C ASN A 42 -8.68 7.80 9.51
N TRP A 43 -9.23 8.73 8.74
CA TRP A 43 -8.90 10.15 8.85
C TRP A 43 -10.14 11.04 8.68
N GLY A 44 -10.07 12.23 9.27
CA GLY A 44 -11.13 13.22 9.22
C GLY A 44 -10.64 14.59 9.66
N ALA A 45 -11.57 15.49 9.95
CA ALA A 45 -11.28 16.82 10.46
C ALA A 45 -12.18 17.18 11.64
N SER A 46 -11.65 17.97 12.58
CA SER A 46 -12.44 18.59 13.65
C SER A 46 -13.44 19.61 13.07
N ALA A 47 -14.34 20.11 13.91
CA ALA A 47 -15.24 21.20 13.52
C ALA A 47 -14.50 22.47 13.08
N GLU A 48 -13.27 22.67 13.59
CA GLU A 48 -12.35 23.77 13.26
C GLU A 48 -11.43 23.43 12.07
N GLY A 49 -11.64 22.29 11.41
CA GLY A 49 -10.87 21.87 10.24
C GLY A 49 -9.47 21.30 10.55
N GLN A 50 -9.17 20.97 11.81
CA GLN A 50 -7.89 20.34 12.15
C GLN A 50 -7.90 18.86 11.75
N PRO A 51 -6.84 18.35 11.09
CA PRO A 51 -6.79 16.95 10.68
C PRO A 51 -6.73 16.03 11.89
N ILE A 52 -7.46 14.92 11.83
CA ILE A 52 -7.46 13.87 12.85
C ILE A 52 -7.30 12.52 12.16
N ILE A 53 -6.50 11.64 12.73
CA ILE A 53 -6.28 10.25 12.28
C ILE A 53 -6.62 9.28 13.41
N PHE A 54 -7.15 8.10 13.08
CA PHE A 54 -7.72 7.13 14.02
C PHE A 54 -7.34 5.69 13.66
N ASP A 55 -7.44 4.78 14.63
CA ASP A 55 -7.26 3.34 14.46
C ASP A 55 -5.94 2.92 13.80
N PRO A 56 -4.79 3.28 14.40
CA PRO A 56 -3.49 3.01 13.81
C PRO A 56 -3.06 1.54 13.91
N ALA A 57 -2.23 1.14 12.96
CA ALA A 57 -1.44 -0.09 12.97
C ALA A 57 0.07 0.25 12.84
N CYS A 58 0.56 1.09 13.76
CA CYS A 58 1.85 1.77 13.63
C CYS A 58 3.06 0.83 13.49
N TYR A 59 3.99 1.21 12.61
CA TYR A 59 5.32 0.63 12.50
C TYR A 59 6.31 1.65 11.89
N PHE A 60 7.60 1.35 11.95
CA PHE A 60 8.60 2.11 11.20
C PHE A 60 8.81 1.48 9.83
N GLY A 61 8.59 2.25 8.75
CA GLY A 61 8.65 1.76 7.38
C GLY A 61 8.88 2.86 6.36
N ASP A 62 8.57 2.58 5.10
CA ASP A 62 8.59 3.58 4.03
C ASP A 62 7.34 4.46 4.06
N HIS A 63 7.52 5.78 4.03
CA HIS A 63 6.44 6.76 4.03
C HIS A 63 5.49 6.61 2.85
N GLU A 64 5.98 6.05 1.74
CA GLU A 64 5.17 5.74 0.56
C GLU A 64 4.06 4.71 0.85
N ALA A 65 4.17 3.89 1.90
CA ALA A 65 3.16 2.88 2.23
C ALA A 65 1.85 3.49 2.76
N ASP A 66 1.91 4.49 3.63
CA ASP A 66 0.71 5.22 4.08
C ASP A 66 0.09 6.00 2.92
N LEU A 67 0.92 6.59 2.06
CA LEU A 67 0.47 7.33 0.89
C LEU A 67 -0.30 6.43 -0.08
N ALA A 68 0.21 5.21 -0.31
CA ALA A 68 -0.44 4.21 -1.15
C ALA A 68 -1.83 3.82 -0.61
N MET A 69 -1.95 3.62 0.70
CA MET A 69 -3.21 3.23 1.35
C MET A 69 -4.27 4.33 1.26
N MET A 70 -3.86 5.61 1.31
CA MET A 70 -4.77 6.75 1.11
C MET A 70 -5.40 6.77 -0.29
N GLU A 71 -4.72 6.18 -1.29
CA GLU A 71 -5.21 6.04 -2.68
C GLU A 71 -6.02 4.74 -2.91
N LEU A 72 -5.94 3.75 -2.01
CA LEU A 72 -6.54 2.42 -2.23
C LEU A 72 -8.05 2.41 -1.99
N PHE A 73 -8.50 3.01 -0.88
CA PHE A 73 -9.90 3.07 -0.47
C PHE A 73 -10.34 4.52 -0.22
N GLY A 74 -10.20 5.34 -1.25
CA GLY A 74 -10.58 6.75 -1.23
C GLY A 74 -9.60 7.59 -2.02
N SER A 75 -9.79 8.90 -1.94
CA SER A 75 -8.77 9.85 -2.35
C SER A 75 -8.82 11.00 -1.37
N PRO A 76 -7.68 11.48 -0.86
CA PRO A 76 -7.67 12.78 -0.21
C PRO A 76 -8.09 13.85 -1.23
N GLY A 77 -8.59 14.98 -0.73
CA GLY A 77 -9.07 16.08 -1.57
C GLY A 77 -7.97 16.68 -2.47
N PRO A 78 -8.36 17.56 -3.40
CA PRO A 78 -7.41 18.22 -4.30
C PRO A 78 -6.33 18.97 -3.49
N GLY A 79 -5.07 18.83 -3.89
CA GLY A 79 -3.92 19.49 -3.27
C GLY A 79 -3.22 18.73 -2.14
N PHE A 80 -3.79 17.61 -1.64
CA PHE A 80 -3.10 16.80 -0.62
C PHE A 80 -1.74 16.28 -1.09
N PHE A 81 -1.71 15.64 -2.27
CA PHE A 81 -0.48 15.06 -2.80
C PHE A 81 0.56 16.14 -3.13
N ASP A 82 0.12 17.30 -3.62
CA ASP A 82 1.00 18.45 -3.88
C ASP A 82 1.65 18.95 -2.57
N ALA A 83 0.85 19.10 -1.52
CA ALA A 83 1.33 19.52 -0.20
C ALA A 83 2.27 18.48 0.45
N TYR A 84 1.94 17.19 0.28
CA TYR A 84 2.78 16.10 0.75
C TYR A 84 4.14 16.11 0.04
N GLN A 85 4.14 16.17 -1.29
CA GLN A 85 5.34 16.17 -2.12
C GLN A 85 6.23 17.41 -1.87
N ALA A 86 5.62 18.56 -1.54
CA ALA A 86 6.36 19.76 -1.14
C ALA A 86 7.11 19.59 0.20
N THR A 87 6.66 18.67 1.06
CA THR A 87 7.24 18.42 2.39
C THR A 87 8.18 17.21 2.39
N LEU A 88 7.75 16.11 1.80
CA LEU A 88 8.48 14.85 1.71
C LEU A 88 8.33 14.30 0.27
N PRO A 89 9.31 14.57 -0.60
CA PRO A 89 9.25 14.14 -1.99
C PRO A 89 9.14 12.62 -2.11
N VAL A 90 8.19 12.18 -2.93
CA VAL A 90 7.97 10.79 -3.30
C VAL A 90 8.93 10.42 -4.43
N ASP A 91 9.56 9.25 -4.35
CA ASP A 91 10.54 8.83 -5.36
C ASP A 91 9.85 8.43 -6.68
N ARG A 92 10.59 8.54 -7.79
CA ARG A 92 10.08 8.27 -9.15
C ARG A 92 9.54 6.84 -9.33
N GLY A 93 10.03 5.87 -8.55
CA GLY A 93 9.57 4.48 -8.58
C GLY A 93 8.27 4.22 -7.82
N TYR A 94 7.67 5.24 -7.22
CA TYR A 94 6.45 5.10 -6.43
C TYR A 94 5.29 4.50 -7.21
N THR A 95 5.16 4.77 -8.51
CA THR A 95 4.07 4.21 -9.33
C THR A 95 4.01 2.69 -9.23
N GLN A 96 5.17 2.01 -9.26
CA GLN A 96 5.27 0.56 -9.08
C GLN A 96 5.15 0.17 -7.61
N ARG A 97 5.88 0.84 -6.70
CA ARG A 97 5.85 0.50 -5.26
C ARG A 97 4.49 0.70 -4.61
N LYS A 98 3.67 1.64 -5.08
CA LYS A 98 2.28 1.81 -4.67
C LYS A 98 1.47 0.52 -4.85
N ILE A 99 1.66 -0.19 -5.97
CA ILE A 99 0.99 -1.47 -6.21
C ILE A 99 1.46 -2.49 -5.18
N LEU A 100 2.75 -2.54 -4.87
CA LEU A 100 3.31 -3.41 -3.83
C LEU A 100 2.74 -3.09 -2.44
N TYR A 101 2.74 -1.83 -2.03
CA TYR A 101 2.21 -1.42 -0.72
C TYR A 101 0.73 -1.73 -0.59
N ASN A 102 -0.05 -1.48 -1.64
CA ASN A 102 -1.47 -1.81 -1.65
C ASN A 102 -1.74 -3.32 -1.70
N LEU A 103 -0.85 -4.12 -2.30
CA LEU A 103 -0.99 -5.59 -2.33
C LEU A 103 -1.04 -6.17 -0.92
N TYR A 104 -0.26 -5.65 0.03
CA TYR A 104 -0.34 -6.05 1.44
C TYR A 104 -1.76 -5.88 2.01
N HIS A 105 -2.37 -4.71 1.79
CA HIS A 105 -3.72 -4.43 2.30
C HIS A 105 -4.79 -5.28 1.60
N ILE A 106 -4.65 -5.55 0.30
CA ILE A 106 -5.56 -6.44 -0.44
C ILE A 106 -5.45 -7.89 0.04
N LEU A 107 -4.23 -8.38 0.32
CA LEU A 107 -4.03 -9.69 0.93
C LEU A 107 -4.61 -9.76 2.36
N ASN A 108 -4.46 -8.68 3.14
CA ASN A 108 -5.11 -8.59 4.45
C ASN A 108 -6.65 -8.62 4.33
N HIS A 109 -7.22 -7.88 3.37
CA HIS A 109 -8.66 -7.90 3.09
C HIS A 109 -9.15 -9.27 2.62
N PHE A 110 -8.38 -9.98 1.80
CA PHE A 110 -8.66 -11.38 1.45
C PHE A 110 -8.75 -12.27 2.71
N ASN A 111 -7.80 -12.12 3.63
CA ASN A 111 -7.78 -12.91 4.87
C ASN A 111 -8.97 -12.61 5.78
N LEU A 112 -9.40 -11.34 5.86
CA LEU A 112 -10.47 -10.89 6.77
C LEU A 112 -11.87 -11.04 6.18
N PHE A 113 -12.05 -10.69 4.90
CA PHE A 113 -13.35 -10.50 4.26
C PHE A 113 -13.64 -11.52 3.14
N GLY A 114 -12.65 -12.29 2.71
CA GLY A 114 -12.88 -13.45 1.87
C GLY A 114 -12.45 -13.34 0.41
N PRO A 115 -12.87 -14.31 -0.42
CA PRO A 115 -12.31 -14.56 -1.75
C PRO A 115 -12.56 -13.45 -2.77
N GLY A 116 -13.45 -12.48 -2.49
CA GLY A 116 -13.69 -11.33 -3.36
C GLY A 116 -12.43 -10.51 -3.68
N TYR A 117 -11.42 -10.55 -2.81
CA TYR A 117 -10.15 -9.85 -2.99
C TYR A 117 -9.07 -10.69 -3.71
N ALA A 118 -9.29 -11.99 -3.91
CA ALA A 118 -8.27 -12.89 -4.47
C ALA A 118 -7.90 -12.54 -5.92
N ALA A 119 -8.88 -12.18 -6.75
CA ALA A 119 -8.65 -11.78 -8.13
C ALA A 119 -7.86 -10.46 -8.22
N GLN A 120 -8.17 -9.50 -7.34
CA GLN A 120 -7.43 -8.24 -7.25
C GLN A 120 -5.98 -8.47 -6.81
N ALA A 121 -5.76 -9.29 -5.77
CA ALA A 121 -4.43 -9.67 -5.32
C ALA A 121 -3.61 -10.34 -6.44
N GLN A 122 -4.22 -11.26 -7.18
CA GLN A 122 -3.57 -11.92 -8.32
C GLN A 122 -3.18 -10.91 -9.40
N ASN A 123 -4.10 -10.03 -9.81
CA ASN A 123 -3.82 -9.04 -10.85
C ASN A 123 -2.70 -8.08 -10.46
N MET A 124 -2.67 -7.63 -9.20
CA MET A 124 -1.59 -6.78 -8.68
C MET A 124 -0.26 -7.52 -8.62
N THR A 125 -0.27 -8.79 -8.22
CA THR A 125 0.94 -9.64 -8.21
C THR A 125 1.46 -9.85 -9.64
N ASP A 126 0.58 -10.11 -10.60
CA ASP A 126 0.93 -10.30 -12.01
C ASP A 126 1.52 -9.02 -12.62
N GLN A 127 0.99 -7.84 -12.26
CA GLN A 127 1.55 -6.55 -12.67
C GLN A 127 2.97 -6.36 -12.12
N LEU A 128 3.17 -6.58 -10.82
CA LEU A 128 4.49 -6.46 -10.20
C LEU A 128 5.50 -7.45 -10.78
N LEU A 129 5.07 -8.69 -11.07
CA LEU A 129 5.91 -9.69 -11.72
C LEU A 129 6.36 -9.30 -13.13
N ALA A 130 5.58 -8.47 -13.84
CA ALA A 130 5.96 -7.96 -15.15
C ALA A 130 7.03 -6.86 -15.07
N GLU A 131 7.14 -6.17 -13.93
CA GLU A 131 8.11 -5.09 -13.69
C GLU A 131 9.47 -5.62 -13.18
N VAL A 132 9.49 -6.79 -12.53
CA VAL A 132 10.70 -7.36 -11.90
C VAL A 132 11.39 -8.47 -12.72
N LYS A 133 10.86 -8.79 -13.90
CA LYS A 133 11.39 -9.84 -14.81
C LYS A 133 12.11 -9.28 -16.04
#